data_AF-Q0D2L2-F1
#
_entry.id   AF-Q0D2L2-F1
#
_cell.length_a   1.000
_cell.length_b   1.000
_cell.length_c   1.000
_cell.angle_alpha   90.00
_cell.angle_beta   90.00
_cell.angle_gamma   90.00
#
_symmetry.space_group_name_H-M   'P 1'
#
loop_
_entity.id
_entity.type
_entity.pdbx_description
1 polymer ?
#
loop_
_entity_poly.entity_id
_entity_poly.type
_entity_poly.pdbx_seq_one_letter_code
_entity_poly.pdbx_strand_id
1 'polypeptide(L)'
;MAAVRSPLSLWRFQLSTRRARRVCTRVAAQRHSNALLATWSQPFEVGQPRRPFSSEAESGSSEVKKPTFMDEEVQSILTKMTGLDLQKTFKPAVQPLKPPTYKLMTQAQLEEATRLAVEAAKIRLKMPPVLEERKPINDVLAEDKILEGTETNKYVFTDISYNIPHRERFIVVREPSGTLRKASWEERDRVIQIYFPKEGRRVLPPVIFKDENLKTMYSQDRHADVLNLCVAQFEPDSTEYIKVHHQTYEDIDRHGKYEILRSTRHFGGMAWYLVNNKKIDGLLIDQIQRDLVDDATSLVQLYHMLHPEGQSAQEAKEQAAEGVNLIKVFAKTEAQRGAYIELALQTYQEIVISHSATS
;
A
#
# COMPACT_ATOMS: atom_id res chain seq x y z
N MET A 1 29.05 -12.76 -48.62
CA MET A 1 30.51 -12.84 -48.39
C MET A 1 30.84 -12.19 -47.06
N ALA A 2 31.75 -12.83 -46.31
CA ALA A 2 32.45 -12.37 -45.09
C ALA A 2 31.62 -12.05 -43.83
N ALA A 3 31.47 -13.08 -43.00
CA ALA A 3 31.28 -12.98 -41.56
C ALA A 3 32.66 -12.85 -40.87
N VAL A 4 32.71 -12.18 -39.72
CA VAL A 4 33.77 -12.38 -38.72
C VAL A 4 33.13 -12.49 -37.33
N ARG A 5 33.26 -13.70 -36.76
CA ARG A 5 33.05 -14.05 -35.34
C ARG A 5 34.43 -14.16 -34.68
N SER A 6 34.49 -13.89 -33.38
CA SER A 6 35.55 -14.37 -32.47
C SER A 6 34.99 -14.52 -31.04
N PRO A 7 35.56 -15.41 -30.19
CA PRO A 7 34.76 -16.44 -29.52
C PRO A 7 34.93 -16.60 -27.99
N LEU A 8 34.00 -17.40 -27.43
CA LEU A 8 34.02 -18.33 -26.28
C LEU A 8 35.22 -18.35 -25.30
N SER A 9 34.88 -18.40 -24.00
CA SER A 9 35.64 -19.18 -23.01
C SER A 9 34.74 -20.27 -22.40
N LEU A 10 35.29 -21.49 -22.38
CA LEU A 10 34.73 -22.75 -21.90
C LEU A 10 35.31 -23.06 -20.52
N TRP A 11 34.50 -23.58 -19.59
CA TRP A 11 34.97 -24.40 -18.47
C TRP A 11 34.39 -25.81 -18.60
N ARG A 12 35.29 -26.80 -18.56
CA ARG A 12 35.05 -28.24 -18.77
C ARG A 12 34.84 -29.00 -17.45
N PHE A 13 33.87 -29.91 -17.51
CA PHE A 13 33.72 -31.23 -16.89
C PHE A 13 34.75 -31.78 -15.89
N GLN A 14 34.23 -32.39 -14.83
CA GLN A 14 34.59 -33.76 -14.43
C GLN A 14 33.33 -34.59 -14.10
N LEU A 15 33.25 -35.78 -14.68
CA LEU A 15 32.27 -36.84 -14.39
C LEU A 15 32.72 -37.68 -13.18
N SER A 16 31.78 -38.12 -12.35
CA SER A 16 31.81 -39.45 -11.72
C SER A 16 30.40 -39.95 -11.44
N THR A 17 30.24 -41.26 -11.43
CA THR A 17 29.04 -42.05 -11.78
C THR A 17 28.31 -42.67 -10.58
N ARG A 18 27.06 -43.14 -10.85
CA ARG A 18 26.20 -44.09 -10.10
C ARG A 18 25.56 -43.50 -8.82
N ARG A 19 24.25 -43.60 -8.57
CA ARG A 19 23.41 -44.81 -8.61
C ARG A 19 21.92 -44.42 -8.63
N ALA A 20 21.14 -45.19 -9.37
CA ALA A 20 19.70 -45.05 -9.55
C ALA A 20 18.88 -45.26 -8.26
N ARG A 21 17.80 -44.49 -8.10
CA ARG A 21 16.58 -44.94 -7.41
C ARG A 21 15.35 -44.37 -8.11
N ARG A 22 14.57 -45.29 -8.69
CA ARG A 22 13.18 -45.10 -9.13
C ARG A 22 12.34 -44.67 -7.93
N VAL A 23 11.23 -43.95 -8.16
CA VAL A 23 9.86 -44.46 -7.93
C VAL A 23 8.83 -43.30 -8.00
N CYS A 24 7.82 -43.56 -8.84
CA CYS A 24 6.45 -43.05 -8.90
C CYS A 24 6.14 -41.57 -9.14
N THR A 25 5.95 -41.28 -10.41
CA THR A 25 4.88 -40.41 -10.92
C THR A 25 3.50 -40.89 -10.44
N ARG A 26 2.68 -39.98 -9.92
CA ARG A 26 1.23 -40.16 -9.83
C ARG A 26 0.55 -39.13 -10.73
N VAL A 27 -0.03 -39.67 -11.80
CA VAL A 27 -1.01 -39.03 -12.67
C VAL A 27 -2.39 -39.25 -12.04
N ALA A 28 -3.11 -38.17 -11.76
CA ALA A 28 -4.56 -38.10 -11.57
C ALA A 28 -4.93 -36.62 -11.38
N ALA A 29 -5.96 -36.03 -11.98
CA ALA A 29 -6.86 -36.41 -13.05
C ALA A 29 -7.41 -35.08 -13.60
N GLN A 30 -7.56 -34.98 -14.92
CA GLN A 30 -8.35 -33.91 -15.54
C GLN A 30 -9.80 -34.00 -15.03
N ARG A 31 -10.32 -32.89 -14.52
CA ARG A 31 -11.77 -32.62 -14.54
C ARG A 31 -12.00 -31.24 -15.12
N HIS A 32 -12.24 -31.24 -16.43
CA HIS A 32 -13.06 -30.21 -17.06
C HIS A 32 -14.47 -30.31 -16.48
N SER A 33 -14.98 -29.19 -15.96
CA SER A 33 -16.42 -28.97 -15.87
C SER A 33 -16.68 -27.57 -16.42
N ASN A 34 -17.16 -27.55 -17.67
CA ASN A 34 -17.93 -26.46 -18.24
C ASN A 34 -19.30 -26.42 -17.54
N ALA A 35 -19.94 -25.26 -17.64
CA ALA A 35 -21.30 -24.92 -17.23
C ALA A 35 -21.45 -24.58 -15.74
N LEU A 36 -21.67 -23.30 -15.44
CA LEU A 36 -23.01 -22.77 -15.15
C LEU A 36 -22.97 -21.24 -15.09
N LEU A 37 -23.79 -20.65 -15.95
CA LEU A 37 -24.24 -19.26 -15.89
C LEU A 37 -24.91 -18.97 -14.55
N ALA A 38 -24.76 -17.71 -14.12
CA ALA A 38 -25.66 -16.96 -13.24
C ALA A 38 -25.92 -17.53 -11.85
N THR A 39 -25.36 -16.89 -10.80
CA THR A 39 -26.15 -16.30 -9.70
C THR A 39 -25.25 -15.62 -8.65
N TRP A 40 -25.30 -14.28 -8.62
CA TRP A 40 -25.51 -13.46 -7.42
C TRP A 40 -24.70 -13.81 -6.16
N SER A 41 -23.66 -13.02 -5.88
CA SER A 41 -23.17 -12.83 -4.51
C SER A 41 -23.88 -11.61 -3.93
N GLN A 42 -24.87 -11.88 -3.06
CA GLN A 42 -25.65 -10.88 -2.35
C GLN A 42 -24.78 -10.00 -1.43
N PRO A 43 -25.18 -8.73 -1.24
CA PRO A 43 -24.59 -7.84 -0.25
C PRO A 43 -24.97 -8.29 1.18
N PHE A 44 -24.08 -8.01 2.13
CA PHE A 44 -24.28 -8.21 3.57
C PHE A 44 -25.70 -7.84 4.02
N GLU A 45 -26.46 -8.83 4.50
CA GLU A 45 -27.74 -8.62 5.16
C GLU A 45 -27.52 -7.97 6.54
N VAL A 46 -28.17 -6.81 6.70
CA VAL A 46 -28.33 -6.09 7.96
C VAL A 46 -29.37 -6.82 8.80
N GLY A 47 -28.90 -7.51 9.85
CA GLY A 47 -29.75 -8.06 10.90
C GLY A 47 -30.41 -6.96 11.74
N GLN A 48 -31.72 -7.07 11.92
CA GLN A 48 -32.62 -6.12 12.57
C GLN A 48 -32.22 -5.71 14.00
N PRO A 49 -32.57 -4.47 14.43
CA PRO A 49 -32.21 -3.95 15.75
C PRO A 49 -33.24 -4.35 16.80
N ARG A 50 -32.78 -4.73 18.01
CA ARG A 50 -33.63 -4.78 19.21
C ARG A 50 -32.92 -4.17 20.42
N ARG A 51 -33.65 -3.23 21.04
CA ARG A 51 -33.46 -2.51 22.31
C ARG A 51 -32.56 -1.26 22.29
N PRO A 52 -33.15 -0.06 22.40
CA PRO A 52 -32.45 1.11 22.89
C PRO A 52 -32.42 1.03 24.43
N PHE A 53 -31.22 0.88 25.00
CA PHE A 53 -31.00 1.24 26.40
C PHE A 53 -30.45 2.67 26.41
N SER A 54 -31.17 3.54 27.11
CA SER A 54 -30.84 4.93 27.36
C SER A 54 -29.48 5.07 28.03
N SER A 55 -28.65 5.93 27.48
CA SER A 55 -27.58 6.64 28.20
C SER A 55 -27.43 8.01 27.56
N GLU A 56 -27.95 8.99 28.30
CA GLU A 56 -27.50 10.36 28.45
C GLU A 56 -26.98 11.13 27.22
N ALA A 57 -27.73 12.17 26.90
CA ALA A 57 -27.34 13.23 26.00
C ALA A 57 -26.14 14.00 26.56
N GLU A 58 -24.96 13.77 25.98
CA GLU A 58 -23.90 14.76 25.96
C GLU A 58 -24.16 15.74 24.81
N SER A 59 -24.79 16.85 25.19
CA SER A 59 -24.69 18.12 24.49
C SER A 59 -23.27 18.66 24.71
N GLY A 60 -22.47 18.84 23.65
CA GLY A 60 -21.17 19.51 23.78
C GLY A 60 -20.24 19.35 22.59
N SER A 61 -20.07 20.45 21.83
CA SER A 61 -19.08 20.67 20.77
C SER A 61 -19.30 19.94 19.43
N SER A 62 -19.65 20.71 18.40
CA SER A 62 -19.36 20.36 17.01
C SER A 62 -17.85 20.48 16.78
N GLU A 63 -17.05 19.58 17.36
CA GLU A 63 -15.65 19.43 16.98
C GLU A 63 -15.62 18.96 15.53
N VAL A 64 -15.08 19.79 14.64
CA VAL A 64 -14.87 19.46 13.23
C VAL A 64 -13.96 18.23 13.19
N LYS A 65 -14.57 17.06 12.93
CA LYS A 65 -13.83 15.79 12.87
C LYS A 65 -12.78 15.90 11.76
N LYS A 66 -11.53 15.60 12.10
CA LYS A 66 -10.45 15.56 11.10
C LYS A 66 -10.80 14.52 10.03
N PRO A 67 -10.65 14.84 8.74
CA PRO A 67 -10.89 13.89 7.67
C PRO A 67 -10.07 12.62 7.87
N THR A 68 -10.68 11.46 7.62
CA THR A 68 -9.99 10.17 7.63
C THR A 68 -9.51 9.80 6.23
N PHE A 69 -8.50 8.95 6.14
CA PHE A 69 -7.97 8.51 4.85
C PHE A 69 -9.03 7.80 3.99
N MET A 70 -10.07 7.21 4.59
CA MET A 70 -11.15 6.49 3.90
C MET A 70 -12.31 7.39 3.45
N ASP A 71 -12.30 8.68 3.79
CA ASP A 71 -13.37 9.60 3.41
C ASP A 71 -13.42 9.76 1.88
N GLU A 72 -14.62 9.86 1.32
CA GLU A 72 -14.83 9.89 -0.14
C GLU A 72 -14.12 11.08 -0.81
N GLU A 73 -14.16 12.25 -0.18
CA GLU A 73 -13.49 13.45 -0.67
C GLU A 73 -11.97 13.25 -0.75
N VAL A 74 -11.37 12.74 0.33
CA VAL A 74 -9.93 12.43 0.41
C VAL A 74 -9.56 11.37 -0.63
N GLN A 75 -10.33 10.29 -0.73
CA GLN A 75 -10.10 9.22 -1.70
C GLN A 75 -10.21 9.73 -3.14
N SER A 76 -11.14 10.65 -3.43
CA SER A 76 -11.29 11.24 -4.77
C SER A 76 -10.06 12.07 -5.17
N ILE A 77 -9.56 12.91 -4.25
CA ILE A 77 -8.36 13.73 -4.44
C ILE A 77 -7.14 12.84 -4.66
N LEU A 78 -6.93 11.84 -3.79
CA LEU A 78 -5.79 10.94 -3.88
C LEU A 78 -5.84 10.08 -5.15
N THR A 79 -7.03 9.65 -5.57
CA THR A 79 -7.21 8.89 -6.81
C THR A 79 -6.88 9.76 -8.02
N LYS A 80 -7.30 11.03 -8.03
CA LYS A 80 -6.96 11.99 -9.09
C LYS A 80 -5.44 12.17 -9.19
N MET A 81 -4.78 12.47 -8.07
CA MET A 81 -3.34 12.70 -8.02
C MET A 81 -2.49 11.47 -8.38
N THR A 82 -2.98 10.26 -8.05
CA THR A 82 -2.28 9.01 -8.38
C THR A 82 -2.11 8.87 -9.90
N GLY A 83 -3.09 9.36 -10.67
CA GLY A 83 -3.17 9.17 -12.11
C GLY A 83 -3.37 7.71 -12.51
N LEU A 84 -3.60 7.49 -13.80
CA LEU A 84 -3.78 6.15 -14.36
C LEU A 84 -2.94 6.01 -15.62
N ASP A 85 -1.78 5.36 -15.48
CA ASP A 85 -0.99 4.88 -16.60
C ASP A 85 -1.18 3.36 -16.77
N LEU A 86 -1.82 2.97 -17.86
CA LEU A 86 -2.07 1.56 -18.20
C LEU A 86 -0.77 0.79 -18.45
N GLN A 87 0.26 1.42 -19.02
CA GLN A 87 1.52 0.75 -19.33
C GLN A 87 2.28 0.37 -18.05
N LYS A 88 2.32 1.28 -17.08
CA LYS A 88 2.94 1.04 -15.77
C LYS A 88 2.10 0.11 -14.89
N THR A 89 0.77 0.28 -14.90
CA THR A 89 -0.15 -0.55 -14.09
C THR A 89 -0.12 -2.03 -14.51
N PHE A 90 -0.05 -2.28 -15.81
CA PHE A 90 0.03 -3.62 -16.41
C PHE A 90 1.43 -3.94 -16.94
N LYS A 91 2.47 -3.55 -16.20
CA LYS A 91 3.85 -3.91 -16.52
C LYS A 91 3.99 -5.45 -16.66
N PRO A 92 4.66 -5.95 -17.71
CA PRO A 92 4.90 -7.38 -17.88
C PRO A 92 5.60 -7.98 -16.66
N ALA A 93 4.95 -8.98 -16.05
CA ALA A 93 5.50 -9.68 -14.89
C ALA A 93 6.51 -10.74 -15.33
N VAL A 94 7.57 -10.93 -14.53
CA VAL A 94 8.52 -12.04 -14.70
C VAL A 94 7.85 -13.32 -14.15
N GLN A 95 7.10 -14.00 -15.00
CA GLN A 95 6.37 -15.22 -14.69
C GLN A 95 6.39 -16.18 -15.89
N PRO A 96 6.04 -17.47 -15.72
CA PRO A 96 5.98 -18.41 -16.84
C PRO A 96 5.08 -17.89 -17.98
N LEU A 97 5.69 -17.68 -19.14
CA LEU A 97 5.01 -17.09 -20.29
C LEU A 97 4.10 -18.11 -20.97
N LYS A 98 2.93 -17.64 -21.41
CA LYS A 98 2.01 -18.39 -22.28
C LYS A 98 1.99 -17.71 -23.65
N PRO A 99 1.75 -18.44 -24.74
CA PRO A 99 1.63 -17.83 -26.05
C PRO A 99 0.48 -16.80 -26.05
N PRO A 100 0.71 -15.58 -26.58
CA PRO A 100 -0.33 -14.55 -26.62
C PRO A 100 -1.47 -14.96 -27.57
N THR A 101 -2.68 -14.50 -27.27
CA THR A 101 -3.86 -14.69 -28.12
C THR A 101 -4.13 -13.40 -28.89
N TYR A 102 -4.09 -13.46 -30.21
CA TYR A 102 -4.41 -12.32 -31.08
C TYR A 102 -5.90 -12.33 -31.46
N LYS A 103 -6.49 -11.14 -31.58
CA LYS A 103 -7.87 -10.94 -32.01
C LYS A 103 -7.92 -9.76 -32.97
N LEU A 104 -8.75 -9.88 -34.02
CA LEU A 104 -9.07 -8.76 -34.90
C LEU A 104 -10.25 -8.01 -34.28
N MET A 105 -10.12 -6.69 -34.13
CA MET A 105 -11.13 -5.85 -33.48
C MET A 105 -11.48 -4.65 -34.36
N THR A 106 -12.73 -4.20 -34.29
CA THR A 106 -13.14 -2.89 -34.80
C THR A 106 -12.70 -1.78 -33.83
N GLN A 107 -12.74 -0.52 -34.28
CA GLN A 107 -12.41 0.63 -33.41
C GLN A 107 -13.28 0.67 -32.14
N ALA A 108 -14.60 0.43 -32.28
CA ALA A 108 -15.51 0.37 -31.13
C ALA A 108 -15.14 -0.74 -30.14
N GLN A 109 -14.76 -1.93 -30.64
CA GLN A 109 -14.31 -3.04 -29.79
C GLN A 109 -12.99 -2.74 -29.08
N LEU A 110 -12.09 -2.00 -29.72
CA LEU A 110 -10.82 -1.56 -29.12
C LEU A 110 -11.06 -0.54 -28.00
N GLU A 111 -11.98 0.40 -28.21
CA GLU A 111 -12.39 1.38 -27.19
C GLU A 111 -13.05 0.70 -25.99
N GLU A 112 -13.95 -0.27 -26.23
CA GLU A 112 -14.54 -1.09 -25.17
C GLU A 112 -13.48 -1.88 -24.39
N ALA A 113 -12.53 -2.52 -25.09
CA ALA A 113 -11.44 -3.25 -24.45
C ALA A 113 -10.55 -2.32 -23.61
N THR A 114 -10.31 -1.09 -24.10
CA THR A 114 -9.56 -0.06 -23.37
C THR A 114 -10.32 0.38 -22.12
N ARG A 115 -11.64 0.59 -22.20
CA ARG A 115 -12.48 0.92 -21.03
C ARG A 115 -12.44 -0.19 -19.97
N LEU A 116 -12.55 -1.46 -20.39
CA LEU A 116 -12.45 -2.60 -19.47
C LEU A 116 -11.06 -2.67 -18.81
N ALA A 117 -9.99 -2.37 -19.55
CA ALA A 117 -8.64 -2.29 -18.98
C ALA A 117 -8.52 -1.16 -17.95
N VAL A 118 -9.15 -0.01 -18.20
CA VAL A 118 -9.22 1.12 -17.24
C VAL A 118 -10.00 0.73 -15.98
N GLU A 119 -11.14 0.05 -16.11
CA GLU A 119 -11.92 -0.45 -14.96
C GLU A 119 -11.12 -1.46 -14.13
N ALA A 120 -10.44 -2.40 -14.78
CA ALA A 120 -9.55 -3.35 -14.11
C ALA A 120 -8.36 -2.65 -13.42
N ALA A 121 -7.80 -1.61 -14.05
CA ALA A 121 -6.74 -0.80 -13.47
C ALA A 121 -7.21 -0.07 -12.20
N LYS A 122 -8.42 0.50 -12.20
CA LYS A 122 -9.01 1.14 -11.00
C LYS A 122 -9.12 0.17 -9.83
N ILE A 123 -9.55 -1.07 -10.07
CA ILE A 123 -9.62 -2.12 -9.02
C ILE A 123 -8.22 -2.45 -8.50
N ARG A 124 -7.22 -2.55 -9.40
CA ARG A 124 -5.83 -2.85 -9.05
C ARG A 124 -5.15 -1.70 -8.28
N LEU A 125 -5.52 -0.47 -8.57
CA LEU A 125 -5.03 0.76 -7.93
C LEU A 125 -5.73 1.08 -6.60
N LYS A 126 -6.66 0.24 -6.14
CA LYS A 126 -7.28 0.40 -4.82
C LYS A 126 -6.20 0.50 -3.75
N MET A 127 -6.18 1.65 -3.07
CA MET A 127 -5.18 1.98 -2.07
C MET A 127 -5.36 1.13 -0.81
N PRO A 128 -4.27 0.61 -0.20
CA PRO A 128 -4.33 -0.03 1.12
C PRO A 128 -4.83 0.98 2.17
N PRO A 129 -5.66 0.54 3.14
CA PRO A 129 -6.07 1.43 4.22
C PRO A 129 -4.88 1.80 5.11
N VAL A 130 -4.79 3.08 5.47
CA VAL A 130 -3.82 3.57 6.44
C VAL A 130 -4.45 3.49 7.82
N LEU A 131 -3.88 2.66 8.69
CA LEU A 131 -4.32 2.47 10.07
C LEU A 131 -3.24 2.96 11.03
N GLU A 132 -3.66 3.35 12.22
CA GLU A 132 -2.75 3.65 13.32
C GLU A 132 -2.12 2.37 13.88
N GLU A 133 -1.02 2.54 14.61
CA GLU A 133 -0.32 1.44 15.27
C GLU A 133 -1.21 0.79 16.33
N ARG A 134 -1.37 -0.53 16.23
CA ARG A 134 -2.15 -1.32 17.19
C ARG A 134 -1.51 -1.30 18.59
N LYS A 135 -2.34 -1.17 19.62
CA LYS A 135 -1.89 -1.28 21.02
C LYS A 135 -1.49 -2.73 21.36
N PRO A 136 -0.43 -2.95 22.16
CA PRO A 136 -0.02 -4.29 22.58
C PRO A 136 -1.09 -4.97 23.42
N ILE A 137 -1.22 -6.30 23.28
CA ILE A 137 -2.15 -7.12 24.06
C ILE A 137 -1.42 -7.65 25.30
N ASN A 138 -1.78 -7.13 26.48
CA ASN A 138 -1.26 -7.57 27.77
C ASN A 138 -2.40 -8.02 28.69
N ASP A 139 -3.12 -9.06 28.28
CA ASP A 139 -4.29 -9.57 28.99
C ASP A 139 -4.03 -10.99 29.51
N VAL A 140 -4.21 -11.19 30.81
CA VAL A 140 -3.98 -12.44 31.54
C VAL A 140 -5.33 -13.03 31.92
N LEU A 141 -5.58 -14.27 31.48
CA LEU A 141 -6.84 -14.97 31.67
C LEU A 141 -6.89 -15.75 32.99
N ALA A 142 -5.77 -16.38 33.37
CA ALA A 142 -5.66 -17.17 34.61
C ALA A 142 -4.20 -17.27 35.07
N GLU A 143 -3.98 -17.44 36.37
CA GLU A 143 -2.66 -17.63 36.98
C GLU A 143 -2.67 -18.85 37.91
N ASP A 144 -2.06 -19.93 37.46
CA ASP A 144 -2.01 -21.19 38.21
C ASP A 144 -0.60 -21.43 38.77
N LYS A 145 -0.28 -20.81 39.91
CA LYS A 145 1.06 -20.88 40.54
C LYS A 145 1.53 -22.30 40.88
N ILE A 146 0.60 -23.26 40.98
CA ILE A 146 0.90 -24.67 41.22
C ILE A 146 1.67 -25.29 40.04
N LEU A 147 1.49 -24.76 38.83
CA LEU A 147 2.17 -25.23 37.62
C LEU A 147 3.56 -24.60 37.43
N GLU A 148 3.92 -23.62 38.26
CA GLU A 148 5.20 -22.93 38.15
C GLU A 148 6.37 -23.92 38.30
N GLY A 149 7.23 -23.97 37.28
CA GLY A 149 8.41 -24.85 37.27
C GLY A 149 8.15 -26.31 36.87
N THR A 150 6.92 -26.67 36.50
CA THR A 150 6.64 -28.03 35.99
C THR A 150 7.08 -28.20 34.53
N GLU A 151 6.95 -27.15 33.72
CA GLU A 151 7.29 -27.14 32.30
C GLU A 151 8.40 -26.11 32.02
N THR A 152 9.24 -26.37 31.00
CA THR A 152 10.33 -25.45 30.61
C THR A 152 9.95 -24.51 29.47
N ASN A 153 9.00 -24.92 28.63
CA ASN A 153 8.62 -24.22 27.40
C ASN A 153 7.19 -23.70 27.52
N LYS A 154 6.90 -22.60 26.82
CA LYS A 154 5.53 -22.11 26.68
C LYS A 154 4.73 -22.96 25.68
N TYR A 155 3.45 -23.16 25.98
CA TYR A 155 2.50 -23.81 25.07
C TYR A 155 1.59 -22.76 24.44
N VAL A 156 1.38 -22.85 23.12
CA VAL A 156 0.53 -21.93 22.37
C VAL A 156 -0.68 -22.69 21.84
N PHE A 157 -1.86 -22.37 22.35
CA PHE A 157 -3.12 -22.97 21.93
C PHE A 157 -3.86 -22.02 21.00
N THR A 158 -4.32 -22.54 19.87
CA THR A 158 -4.96 -21.75 18.80
C THR A 158 -6.26 -22.39 18.39
N ASP A 159 -7.33 -21.62 18.39
CA ASP A 159 -8.58 -22.02 17.76
C ASP A 159 -8.41 -22.01 16.23
N ILE A 160 -8.70 -23.12 15.56
CA ILE A 160 -8.55 -23.31 14.10
C ILE A 160 -9.89 -23.35 13.36
N SER A 161 -10.98 -22.86 13.97
CA SER A 161 -12.31 -22.80 13.35
C SER A 161 -12.32 -21.91 12.10
N TYR A 162 -12.92 -22.39 11.00
CA TYR A 162 -12.85 -21.72 9.69
C TYR A 162 -13.73 -20.46 9.59
N ASN A 163 -14.90 -20.46 10.24
CA ASN A 163 -15.89 -19.39 10.20
C ASN A 163 -15.53 -18.14 11.04
N ILE A 164 -14.41 -18.17 11.79
CA ILE A 164 -14.01 -17.07 12.68
C ILE A 164 -12.98 -16.17 12.00
N PRO A 165 -13.23 -14.85 11.88
CA PRO A 165 -12.27 -13.90 11.37
C PRO A 165 -10.94 -13.92 12.14
N HIS A 166 -9.83 -13.68 11.43
CA HIS A 166 -8.49 -13.66 12.01
C HIS A 166 -8.28 -12.58 13.09
N ARG A 167 -9.15 -11.57 13.22
CA ARG A 167 -9.10 -10.59 14.31
C ARG A 167 -9.82 -11.05 15.59
N GLU A 168 -10.80 -11.93 15.48
CA GLU A 168 -11.63 -12.41 16.60
C GLU A 168 -11.16 -13.77 17.16
N ARG A 169 -10.30 -14.48 16.42
CA ARG A 169 -9.76 -15.80 16.80
C ARG A 169 -9.07 -15.79 18.17
N PHE A 170 -9.34 -16.79 19.00
CA PHE A 170 -8.66 -16.95 20.28
C PHE A 170 -7.30 -17.65 20.12
N ILE A 171 -6.26 -17.00 20.62
CA ILE A 171 -4.90 -17.55 20.72
C ILE A 171 -4.38 -17.27 22.12
N VAL A 172 -4.08 -18.33 22.86
CA VAL A 172 -3.65 -18.25 24.25
C VAL A 172 -2.29 -18.92 24.43
N VAL A 173 -1.51 -18.38 25.34
CA VAL A 173 -0.16 -18.85 25.66
C VAL A 173 -0.13 -19.22 27.13
N ARG A 174 0.19 -20.48 27.43
CA ARG A 174 0.50 -20.95 28.78
C ARG A 174 2.00 -20.84 28.98
N GLU A 175 2.41 -19.97 29.89
CA GLU A 175 3.81 -19.77 30.24
C GLU A 175 4.28 -20.76 31.31
N PRO A 176 5.59 -21.05 31.39
CA PRO A 176 6.19 -21.87 32.44
C PRO A 176 5.91 -21.41 33.87
N SER A 177 5.54 -20.14 34.07
CA SER A 177 5.11 -19.56 35.35
C SER A 177 3.72 -20.04 35.80
N GLY A 178 3.00 -20.80 34.96
CA GLY A 178 1.60 -21.14 35.18
C GLY A 178 0.62 -20.06 34.71
N THR A 179 1.08 -18.93 34.18
CA THR A 179 0.24 -17.85 33.65
C THR A 179 -0.36 -18.23 32.30
N LEU A 180 -1.69 -18.13 32.15
CA LEU A 180 -2.41 -18.23 30.88
C LEU A 180 -2.75 -16.82 30.39
N ARG A 181 -2.04 -16.36 29.37
CA ARG A 181 -2.26 -15.02 28.77
C ARG A 181 -2.72 -15.11 27.33
N LYS A 182 -3.27 -14.01 26.80
CA LYS A 182 -3.47 -13.85 25.35
C LYS A 182 -2.11 -13.75 24.64
N ALA A 183 -2.05 -14.27 23.42
CA ALA A 183 -0.86 -14.14 22.59
C ALA A 183 -0.60 -12.67 22.22
N SER A 184 0.67 -12.29 22.16
CA SER A 184 1.09 -11.01 21.57
C SER A 184 0.69 -10.94 20.09
N TRP A 185 0.67 -9.74 19.50
CA TRP A 185 0.32 -9.59 18.10
C TRP A 185 1.31 -10.29 17.16
N GLU A 186 2.60 -10.30 17.47
CA GLU A 186 3.64 -10.96 16.70
C GLU A 186 3.51 -12.49 16.78
N GLU A 187 3.15 -13.01 17.97
CA GLU A 187 2.81 -14.42 18.15
C GLU A 187 1.55 -14.77 17.35
N ARG A 188 0.52 -13.92 17.40
CA ARG A 188 -0.74 -14.11 16.69
C ARG A 188 -0.52 -14.19 15.18
N ASP A 189 0.12 -13.19 14.58
CA ASP A 189 0.34 -13.13 13.13
C ASP A 189 1.16 -14.33 12.63
N ARG A 190 2.17 -14.74 13.41
CA ARG A 190 3.01 -15.91 13.11
C ARG A 190 2.21 -17.21 13.16
N VAL A 191 1.42 -17.40 14.21
CA VAL A 191 0.64 -18.62 14.42
C VAL A 191 -0.51 -18.74 13.44
N ILE A 192 -1.17 -17.63 13.10
CA ILE A 192 -2.16 -17.59 12.03
C ILE A 192 -1.52 -18.03 10.71
N GLN A 193 -0.33 -17.55 10.36
CA GLN A 193 0.35 -17.98 9.13
C GLN A 193 0.71 -19.48 9.12
N ILE A 194 0.96 -20.10 10.28
CA ILE A 194 1.27 -21.53 10.39
C ILE A 194 0.03 -22.39 10.08
N TYR A 195 -1.13 -22.03 10.64
CA TYR A 195 -2.37 -22.80 10.46
C TYR A 195 -3.15 -22.39 9.20
N PHE A 196 -3.07 -21.13 8.80
CA PHE A 196 -3.75 -20.52 7.65
C PHE A 196 -2.71 -19.83 6.75
N PRO A 197 -1.99 -20.58 5.90
CA PRO A 197 -0.93 -20.02 5.08
C PRO A 197 -1.49 -19.08 4.02
N LYS A 198 -1.13 -17.80 4.10
CA LYS A 198 -1.40 -16.78 3.07
C LYS A 198 -0.24 -16.69 2.08
N GLU A 199 -0.55 -16.59 0.79
CA GLU A 199 0.45 -16.39 -0.26
C GLU A 199 1.25 -15.10 -0.04
N GLY A 200 2.56 -15.16 -0.24
CA GLY A 200 3.49 -14.03 -0.06
C GLY A 200 3.96 -13.80 1.39
N ARG A 201 3.24 -14.30 2.39
CA ARG A 201 3.63 -14.16 3.81
C ARG A 201 4.53 -15.31 4.27
N ARG A 202 5.59 -14.97 5.00
CA ARG A 202 6.50 -15.92 5.65
C ARG A 202 6.29 -15.92 7.17
N VAL A 203 6.45 -17.07 7.80
CA VAL A 203 6.34 -17.24 9.27
C VAL A 203 7.42 -16.42 9.99
N LEU A 204 8.64 -16.41 9.45
CA LEU A 204 9.71 -15.54 9.89
C LEU A 204 9.80 -14.34 8.95
N PRO A 205 9.90 -13.10 9.47
CA PRO A 205 10.11 -11.92 8.65
C PRO A 205 11.33 -12.09 7.72
N PRO A 206 11.18 -11.83 6.41
CA PRO A 206 12.30 -11.87 5.47
C PRO A 206 13.43 -10.92 5.86
N VAL A 207 14.68 -11.35 5.64
CA VAL A 207 15.89 -10.57 5.97
C VAL A 207 15.99 -9.25 5.19
N ILE A 208 15.21 -9.11 4.11
CA ILE A 208 15.14 -7.88 3.29
C ILE A 208 14.68 -6.65 4.06
N PHE A 209 13.91 -6.84 5.15
CA PHE A 209 13.42 -5.73 5.99
C PHE A 209 14.46 -5.22 7.00
N LYS A 210 15.68 -5.76 7.00
CA LYS A 210 16.79 -5.15 7.74
C LYS A 210 17.22 -3.85 7.05
N ASP A 211 17.59 -2.84 7.82
CA ASP A 211 17.92 -1.49 7.31
C ASP A 211 19.00 -1.49 6.22
N GLU A 212 20.01 -2.36 6.31
CA GLU A 212 21.07 -2.50 5.31
C GLU A 212 20.54 -2.95 3.94
N ASN A 213 19.61 -3.90 3.96
CA ASN A 213 19.00 -4.46 2.75
C ASN A 213 17.97 -3.49 2.17
N LEU A 214 17.24 -2.76 3.02
CA LEU A 214 16.33 -1.71 2.58
C LEU A 214 17.07 -0.61 1.83
N LYS A 215 18.19 -0.10 2.37
CA LYS A 215 19.04 0.89 1.69
C LYS A 215 19.54 0.39 0.33
N THR A 216 19.89 -0.89 0.25
CA THR A 216 20.30 -1.53 -1.01
C THR A 216 19.16 -1.55 -2.03
N MET A 217 17.92 -1.86 -1.59
CA MET A 217 16.73 -1.82 -2.45
C MET A 217 16.37 -0.41 -2.91
N TYR A 218 16.51 0.59 -2.03
CA TYR A 218 16.26 2.00 -2.35
C TYR A 218 17.28 2.55 -3.37
N SER A 219 18.53 2.11 -3.27
CA SER A 219 19.58 2.46 -4.25
C SER A 219 19.29 1.93 -5.66
N GLN A 220 18.44 0.90 -5.78
CA GLN A 220 18.01 0.31 -7.06
C GLN A 220 16.67 0.87 -7.57
N ASP A 221 16.11 1.91 -6.94
CA ASP A 221 14.79 2.49 -7.28
C ASP A 221 13.63 1.50 -7.15
N ARG A 222 13.77 0.50 -6.26
CA ARG A 222 12.78 -0.58 -6.05
C ARG A 222 11.83 -0.32 -4.89
N HIS A 223 11.47 0.95 -4.65
CA HIS A 223 10.57 1.35 -3.56
C HIS A 223 9.21 0.67 -3.65
N ALA A 224 8.63 0.60 -4.86
CA ALA A 224 7.34 -0.07 -5.09
C ALA A 224 7.37 -1.58 -4.75
N ASP A 225 8.50 -2.25 -4.99
CA ASP A 225 8.67 -3.67 -4.63
C ASP A 225 8.73 -3.85 -3.12
N VAL A 226 9.46 -2.97 -2.40
CA VAL A 226 9.53 -2.99 -0.94
C VAL A 226 8.14 -2.83 -0.33
N LEU A 227 7.34 -1.87 -0.81
CA LEU A 227 5.96 -1.67 -0.34
C LEU A 227 5.04 -2.85 -0.68
N ASN A 228 5.20 -3.47 -1.85
CA ASN A 228 4.44 -4.67 -2.20
C ASN A 228 4.79 -5.87 -1.32
N LEU A 229 6.08 -6.06 -1.00
CA LEU A 229 6.52 -7.08 -0.05
C LEU A 229 5.98 -6.80 1.35
N CYS A 230 5.99 -5.54 1.78
CA CYS A 230 5.46 -5.12 3.08
C CYS A 230 3.96 -5.44 3.22
N VAL A 231 3.15 -5.06 2.22
CA VAL A 231 1.71 -5.35 2.17
C VAL A 231 1.40 -6.86 2.18
N ALA A 232 2.26 -7.69 1.60
CA ALA A 232 2.09 -9.14 1.64
C ALA A 232 2.52 -9.73 3.01
N GLN A 233 3.63 -9.25 3.56
CA GLN A 233 4.27 -9.83 4.74
C GLN A 233 3.58 -9.44 6.05
N PHE A 234 3.27 -8.16 6.24
CA PHE A 234 2.80 -7.62 7.51
C PHE A 234 1.32 -7.24 7.46
N GLU A 235 0.71 -7.00 8.62
CA GLU A 235 -0.63 -6.42 8.74
C GLU A 235 -0.53 -4.88 8.72
N PRO A 236 -1.54 -4.16 8.17
CA PRO A 236 -1.48 -2.71 8.00
C PRO A 236 -1.40 -1.90 9.30
N ASP A 237 -1.80 -2.50 10.43
CA ASP A 237 -1.76 -1.90 11.77
C ASP A 237 -0.52 -2.30 12.59
N SER A 238 0.39 -3.09 12.00
CA SER A 238 1.61 -3.52 12.68
C SER A 238 2.69 -2.45 12.68
N THR A 239 3.49 -2.41 13.75
CA THR A 239 4.61 -1.47 13.91
C THR A 239 5.61 -1.58 12.75
N GLU A 240 5.95 -2.81 12.33
CA GLU A 240 6.90 -3.04 11.23
C GLU A 240 6.34 -2.55 9.89
N TYR A 241 5.04 -2.71 9.64
CA TYR A 241 4.40 -2.21 8.43
C TYR A 241 4.52 -0.69 8.34
N ILE A 242 4.14 0.01 9.41
CA ILE A 242 4.18 1.47 9.49
C ILE A 242 5.62 1.96 9.37
N LYS A 243 6.56 1.35 10.09
CA LYS A 243 7.99 1.68 10.05
C LYS A 243 8.57 1.59 8.64
N VAL A 244 8.37 0.46 7.94
CA VAL A 244 8.90 0.26 6.58
C VAL A 244 8.25 1.23 5.58
N HIS A 245 6.95 1.49 5.71
CA HIS A 245 6.26 2.48 4.86
C HIS A 245 6.83 3.88 5.06
N HIS A 246 6.94 4.35 6.31
CA HIS A 246 7.48 5.67 6.64
C HIS A 246 8.92 5.82 6.17
N GLN A 247 9.79 4.84 6.44
CA GLN A 247 11.19 4.85 5.99
C GLN A 247 11.30 4.92 4.46
N THR A 248 10.41 4.23 3.74
CA THR A 248 10.37 4.27 2.27
C THR A 248 9.91 5.64 1.77
N TYR A 249 8.91 6.26 2.41
CA TYR A 249 8.42 7.60 2.04
C TYR A 249 9.47 8.68 2.31
N GLU A 250 10.19 8.60 3.42
CA GLU A 250 11.29 9.51 3.73
C GLU A 250 12.46 9.40 2.73
N ASP A 251 12.77 8.19 2.27
CA ASP A 251 13.80 8.00 1.25
C ASP A 251 13.39 8.58 -0.11
N ILE A 252 12.11 8.45 -0.48
CA ILE A 252 11.54 9.04 -1.70
C ILE A 252 11.59 10.56 -1.64
N ASP A 253 11.16 11.16 -0.52
CA ASP A 253 11.19 12.61 -0.31
C ASP A 253 12.62 13.15 -0.37
N ARG A 254 13.58 12.49 0.31
CA ARG A 254 14.99 12.89 0.31
C ARG A 254 15.61 12.94 -1.08
N HIS A 255 15.25 12.02 -1.97
CA HIS A 255 15.81 11.93 -3.33
C HIS A 255 14.90 12.50 -4.43
N GLY A 256 13.71 13.01 -4.09
CA GLY A 256 12.74 13.53 -5.05
C GLY A 256 12.17 12.47 -6.01
N LYS A 257 12.07 11.21 -5.59
CA LYS A 257 11.72 10.06 -6.47
C LYS A 257 10.22 9.75 -6.52
N TYR A 258 9.37 10.77 -6.50
CA TYR A 258 7.90 10.64 -6.39
C TYR A 258 7.29 9.86 -7.55
N GLU A 259 7.86 10.02 -8.75
CA GLU A 259 7.41 9.34 -9.96
C GLU A 259 7.41 7.81 -9.81
N ILE A 260 8.28 7.21 -8.99
CA ILE A 260 8.31 5.74 -8.81
C ILE A 260 6.95 5.23 -8.33
N LEU A 261 6.28 5.96 -7.43
CA LEU A 261 4.98 5.58 -6.87
C LEU A 261 3.79 6.13 -7.65
N ARG A 262 3.98 7.02 -8.62
CA ARG A 262 2.89 7.51 -9.49
C ARG A 262 2.27 6.34 -10.27
N SER A 263 0.95 6.34 -10.41
CA SER A 263 0.18 5.21 -10.98
C SER A 263 0.41 3.88 -10.27
N THR A 264 0.62 3.93 -8.95
CA THR A 264 0.60 2.74 -8.08
C THR A 264 -0.37 2.96 -6.92
N ARG A 265 -0.88 1.88 -6.34
CA ARG A 265 -1.77 1.93 -5.16
C ARG A 265 -1.12 2.53 -3.90
N HIS A 266 0.18 2.78 -3.91
CA HIS A 266 0.94 3.28 -2.76
C HIS A 266 1.07 4.79 -2.74
N PHE A 267 0.71 5.49 -3.84
CA PHE A 267 0.82 6.93 -3.94
C PHE A 267 0.00 7.65 -2.86
N GLY A 268 -1.24 7.23 -2.64
CA GLY A 268 -2.09 7.85 -1.63
C GLY A 268 -1.55 7.73 -0.21
N GLY A 269 -0.97 6.57 0.14
CA GLY A 269 -0.31 6.39 1.45
C GLY A 269 0.87 7.34 1.64
N MET A 270 1.66 7.57 0.59
CA MET A 270 2.76 8.54 0.59
C MET A 270 2.25 9.97 0.75
N ALA A 271 1.29 10.40 -0.09
CA ALA A 271 0.73 11.75 -0.02
C ALA A 271 0.10 12.02 1.35
N TRP A 272 -0.66 11.06 1.90
CA TRP A 272 -1.24 11.15 3.25
C TRP A 272 -0.17 11.30 4.34
N TYR A 273 0.91 10.52 4.27
CA TYR A 273 2.02 10.65 5.21
C TYR A 273 2.71 12.02 5.12
N LEU A 274 2.95 12.53 3.92
CA LEU A 274 3.62 13.82 3.71
C LEU A 274 2.76 15.01 4.18
N VAL A 275 1.44 14.97 3.94
CA VAL A 275 0.50 16.00 4.40
C VAL A 275 0.41 16.03 5.93
N ASN A 276 0.32 14.86 6.57
CA ASN A 276 0.27 14.78 8.04
C ASN A 276 1.55 15.29 8.70
N ASN A 277 2.72 15.03 8.08
CA ASN A 277 4.02 15.48 8.60
C ASN A 277 4.46 16.86 8.12
N LYS A 278 3.62 17.59 7.37
CA LYS A 278 3.94 18.91 6.78
C LYS A 278 5.21 18.92 5.92
N LYS A 279 5.43 17.86 5.14
CA LYS A 279 6.58 17.67 4.23
C LYS A 279 6.11 17.59 2.77
N ILE A 280 5.21 18.47 2.35
CA ILE A 280 4.62 18.40 1.00
C ILE A 280 5.44 19.15 -0.06
N ASP A 281 6.40 19.99 0.34
CA ASP A 281 7.19 20.85 -0.54
C ASP A 281 7.82 20.10 -1.71
N GLY A 282 8.47 18.95 -1.44
CA GLY A 282 9.15 18.18 -2.48
C GLY A 282 8.17 17.59 -3.51
N LEU A 283 7.03 17.09 -3.05
CA LEU A 283 5.98 16.54 -3.92
C LEU A 283 5.34 17.66 -4.76
N LEU A 284 5.10 18.82 -4.17
CA LEU A 284 4.53 19.98 -4.86
C LEU A 284 5.45 20.48 -5.98
N ILE A 285 6.77 20.55 -5.71
CA ILE A 285 7.78 20.90 -6.72
C ILE A 285 7.78 19.88 -7.87
N ASP A 286 7.77 18.57 -7.58
CA ASP A 286 7.74 17.53 -8.62
C ASP A 286 6.47 17.61 -9.48
N GLN A 287 5.31 17.92 -8.90
CA GLN A 287 4.07 18.11 -9.64
C GLN A 287 4.12 19.35 -10.55
N ILE A 288 4.64 20.48 -10.08
CA ILE A 288 4.77 21.70 -10.88
C ILE A 288 5.75 21.49 -12.04
N GLN A 289 6.89 20.82 -11.80
CA GLN A 289 7.88 20.52 -12.84
C GLN A 289 7.38 19.55 -13.92
N ARG A 290 6.31 18.82 -13.67
CA ARG A 290 5.68 17.88 -14.61
C ARG A 290 4.41 18.44 -15.27
N ASP A 291 4.16 19.74 -15.13
CA ASP A 291 2.96 20.41 -15.63
C ASP A 291 1.64 19.89 -15.03
N LEU A 292 1.69 19.37 -13.79
CA LEU A 292 0.54 18.79 -13.08
C LEU A 292 -0.02 19.77 -12.04
N VAL A 293 -0.37 20.98 -12.48
CA VAL A 293 -0.88 22.03 -11.58
C VAL A 293 -2.21 21.66 -10.94
N ASP A 294 -3.06 20.89 -11.63
CA ASP A 294 -4.31 20.39 -11.06
C ASP A 294 -4.08 19.42 -9.89
N ASP A 295 -3.01 18.61 -9.94
CA ASP A 295 -2.64 17.72 -8.84
C ASP A 295 -2.01 18.51 -7.69
N ALA A 296 -1.20 19.53 -8.02
CA ALA A 296 -0.58 20.42 -7.05
C ALA A 296 -1.61 21.25 -6.26
N THR A 297 -2.63 21.75 -6.94
CA THR A 297 -3.75 22.46 -6.29
C THR A 297 -4.57 21.52 -5.41
N SER A 298 -4.82 20.29 -5.88
CA SER A 298 -5.52 19.27 -5.10
C SER A 298 -4.73 18.85 -3.85
N LEU A 299 -3.39 18.81 -3.91
CA LEU A 299 -2.52 18.56 -2.76
C LEU A 299 -2.61 19.66 -1.71
N VAL A 300 -2.60 20.93 -2.11
CA VAL A 300 -2.76 22.08 -1.20
C VAL A 300 -4.16 22.10 -0.60
N GLN A 301 -5.20 21.77 -1.37
CA GLN A 301 -6.56 21.59 -0.85
C GLN A 301 -6.62 20.50 0.22
N LEU A 302 -6.03 19.32 -0.03
CA LEU A 302 -5.95 18.24 0.94
C LEU A 302 -5.20 18.67 2.21
N TYR A 303 -4.13 19.46 2.06
CA TYR A 303 -3.40 20.04 3.18
C TYR A 303 -4.26 20.97 4.04
N HIS A 304 -5.03 21.87 3.42
CA HIS A 304 -5.97 22.76 4.11
C HIS A 304 -7.13 22.02 4.79
N MET A 305 -7.58 20.89 4.23
CA MET A 305 -8.59 20.04 4.87
C MET A 305 -8.08 19.40 6.17
N LEU A 306 -6.81 18.98 6.21
CA LEU A 306 -6.21 18.35 7.39
C LEU A 306 -5.70 19.35 8.45
N HIS A 307 -5.27 20.54 8.01
CA HIS A 307 -4.76 21.62 8.87
C HIS A 307 -5.60 22.90 8.70
N PRO A 308 -6.87 22.92 9.13
CA PRO A 308 -7.76 24.07 8.94
C PRO A 308 -7.33 25.32 9.74
N GLU A 309 -6.59 25.12 10.83
CA GLU A 309 -6.01 26.19 11.67
C GLU A 309 -4.67 26.71 11.13
N GLY A 310 -4.22 26.21 9.97
CA GLY A 310 -3.01 26.68 9.31
C GLY A 310 -3.15 28.12 8.81
N GLN A 311 -2.05 28.87 8.81
CA GLN A 311 -1.97 30.21 8.23
C GLN A 311 -2.35 30.18 6.75
N SER A 312 -1.89 29.15 6.02
CA SER A 312 -2.19 29.02 4.59
C SER A 312 -3.68 28.80 4.34
N ALA A 313 -4.35 28.04 5.22
CA ALA A 313 -5.77 27.74 5.11
C ALA A 313 -6.65 28.96 5.45
N GLN A 314 -6.23 29.76 6.43
CA GLN A 314 -6.92 31.00 6.80
C GLN A 314 -6.77 32.06 5.70
N GLU A 315 -5.54 32.33 5.23
CA GLU A 315 -5.30 33.30 4.15
C GLU A 315 -5.96 32.87 2.83
N ALA A 316 -5.98 31.57 2.51
CA ALA A 316 -6.67 31.08 1.32
C ALA A 316 -8.19 31.31 1.39
N LYS A 317 -8.80 31.19 2.58
CA LYS A 317 -10.22 31.50 2.80
C LYS A 317 -10.48 33.00 2.70
N GLU A 318 -9.62 33.84 3.28
CA GLU A 318 -9.76 35.30 3.23
C GLU A 318 -9.63 35.86 1.82
N GLN A 319 -8.68 35.33 1.03
CA GLN A 319 -8.43 35.78 -0.34
C GLN A 319 -9.33 35.09 -1.37
N ALA A 320 -10.16 34.11 -0.96
CA ALA A 320 -10.86 33.19 -1.86
C ALA A 320 -9.92 32.68 -2.97
N ALA A 321 -8.71 32.28 -2.58
CA ALA A 321 -7.66 31.91 -3.52
C ALA A 321 -8.05 30.62 -4.25
N GLU A 322 -7.97 30.64 -5.58
CA GLU A 322 -8.25 29.47 -6.43
C GLU A 322 -7.05 29.14 -7.35
N GLY A 323 -6.96 27.88 -7.73
CA GLY A 323 -5.95 27.38 -8.67
C GLY A 323 -4.53 27.71 -8.23
N VAL A 324 -3.75 28.30 -9.13
CA VAL A 324 -2.34 28.69 -8.90
C VAL A 324 -2.17 29.62 -7.70
N ASN A 325 -3.17 30.44 -7.36
CA ASN A 325 -3.08 31.35 -6.23
C ASN A 325 -3.04 30.61 -4.90
N LEU A 326 -3.68 29.44 -4.78
CA LEU A 326 -3.58 28.59 -3.58
C LEU A 326 -2.15 28.16 -3.32
N ILE A 327 -1.43 27.79 -4.38
CA ILE A 327 -0.02 27.39 -4.31
C ILE A 327 0.84 28.56 -3.85
N LYS A 328 0.58 29.77 -4.36
CA LYS A 328 1.30 31.00 -3.97
C LYS A 328 1.06 31.36 -2.49
N VAL A 329 -0.18 31.24 -2.01
CA VAL A 329 -0.50 31.47 -0.59
C VAL A 329 0.23 30.46 0.29
N PHE A 330 0.18 29.18 -0.06
CA PHE A 330 0.90 28.12 0.68
C PHE A 330 2.43 28.34 0.68
N ALA A 331 3.00 28.71 -0.47
CA ALA A 331 4.44 28.94 -0.61
C ALA A 331 4.97 30.09 0.27
N LYS A 332 4.14 31.12 0.52
CA LYS A 332 4.52 32.29 1.32
C LYS A 332 4.35 32.09 2.83
N THR A 333 3.42 31.24 3.23
CA THR A 333 2.97 31.10 4.63
C THR A 333 3.62 29.90 5.32
N GLU A 334 3.41 28.69 4.79
CA GLU A 334 3.72 27.44 5.50
C GLU A 334 4.84 26.60 4.88
N ALA A 335 5.17 26.82 3.60
CA ALA A 335 6.20 26.03 2.94
C ALA A 335 7.60 26.30 3.51
N GLN A 336 8.35 25.25 3.81
CA GLN A 336 9.75 25.37 4.25
C GLN A 336 10.67 25.81 3.09
N ARG A 337 10.33 25.39 1.87
CA ARG A 337 11.02 25.71 0.62
C ARG A 337 10.21 26.67 -0.27
N GLY A 338 9.55 27.65 0.34
CA GLY A 338 8.70 28.62 -0.36
C GLY A 338 9.36 29.27 -1.60
N ALA A 339 10.62 29.69 -1.47
CA ALA A 339 11.38 30.30 -2.58
C ALA A 339 11.57 29.36 -3.79
N TYR A 340 11.78 28.07 -3.55
CA TYR A 340 11.91 27.08 -4.63
C TYR A 340 10.57 26.79 -5.31
N ILE A 341 9.48 26.78 -4.55
CA ILE A 341 8.12 26.60 -5.08
C ILE A 341 7.74 27.79 -5.96
N GLU A 342 7.98 29.02 -5.50
CA GLU A 342 7.73 30.24 -6.29
C GLU A 342 8.58 30.26 -7.58
N LEU A 343 9.85 29.86 -7.50
CA LEU A 343 10.70 29.73 -8.70
C LEU A 343 10.16 28.69 -9.69
N ALA A 344 9.81 27.49 -9.22
CA ALA A 344 9.24 26.45 -10.06
C ALA A 344 7.92 26.90 -10.71
N LEU A 345 7.10 27.63 -9.97
CA LEU A 345 5.85 28.18 -10.45
C LEU A 345 6.04 29.28 -11.48
N GLN A 346 7.03 30.17 -11.30
CA GLN A 346 7.40 31.18 -12.28
C GLN A 346 7.85 30.53 -13.60
N THR A 347 8.73 29.53 -13.53
CA THR A 347 9.17 28.78 -14.72
C THR A 347 8.00 28.12 -15.45
N TYR A 348 7.07 27.49 -14.71
CA TYR A 348 5.85 26.93 -15.29
C TYR A 348 5.00 28.01 -15.99
N GLN A 349 4.77 29.15 -15.34
CA GLN A 349 3.98 30.25 -15.92
C GLN A 349 4.63 30.81 -17.20
N GLU A 350 5.95 30.95 -17.23
CA GLU A 350 6.69 31.38 -18.42
C GLU A 350 6.56 30.38 -19.58
N ILE A 351 6.66 29.08 -19.29
CA ILE A 351 6.48 28.00 -20.27
C ILE A 351 5.05 28.03 -20.84
N VAL A 352 4.03 28.14 -19.98
CA VAL A 352 2.63 28.24 -20.42
C VAL A 352 2.37 29.47 -21.28
N ILE A 353 2.90 30.63 -20.90
CA ILE A 353 2.79 31.87 -21.70
C ILE A 353 3.46 31.66 -23.07
N SER A 354 4.65 31.05 -23.11
CA SER A 354 5.35 30.78 -24.36
C SER A 354 4.55 29.86 -25.29
N HIS A 355 3.96 28.78 -24.77
CA HIS A 355 3.13 27.85 -25.54
C HIS A 355 1.84 28.50 -26.06
N SER A 356 1.23 29.37 -25.25
CA SER A 356 0.03 30.11 -25.64
C SER A 356 0.29 31.19 -26.70
N ALA A 357 1.52 31.72 -26.77
CA ALA A 357 1.92 32.69 -27.80
C ALA A 357 2.36 32.02 -29.12
N THR A 358 2.79 30.75 -29.08
CA THR A 358 3.17 29.97 -30.27
C THR A 358 2.02 29.17 -30.90
N SER A 359 0.89 29.03 -30.20
CA SER A 359 -0.34 28.41 -30.71
C SER A 359 -1.26 29.47 -31.31
#